data_AF-A0A7C2R528-F1
#
_entry.id   AF-A0A7C2R528-F1
#
_cell.length_a   1.000
_cell.length_b   1.000
_cell.length_c   1.000
_cell.angle_alpha   90.00
_cell.angle_beta   90.00
_cell.angle_gamma   90.00
#
_symmetry.space_group_name_H-M   'P 1'
#
loop_
_entity.id
_entity.type
_entity.pdbx_description
1 polymer ?
#
loop_
_entity_poly.entity_id
_entity_poly.type
_entity_poly.pdbx_seq_one_letter_code
_entity_poly.pdbx_strand_id
1 'polypeptide(L)'
;MVKKSHINDVFAIADGNVQERNRSYELTQTRRNNRSLQTNRKGFKPSIRRKRYRLQPNDLVEHKRLFCKVKGAYNYGKYVILVGKT
;
A
#
# COMPACT_ATOMS: atom_id res chain seq x y z
N MET A 1 -35.03 3.89 -6.07
CA MET A 1 -33.90 4.07 -7.00
C MET A 1 -32.65 4.43 -6.21
N VAL A 2 -31.66 3.55 -6.21
CA VAL A 2 -30.39 3.77 -5.49
C VAL A 2 -29.62 4.89 -6.18
N LYS A 3 -29.24 5.92 -5.43
CA LYS A 3 -28.43 7.02 -5.97
C LYS A 3 -27.03 6.50 -6.32
N LYS A 4 -26.56 6.80 -7.54
CA LYS A 4 -25.23 6.42 -8.02
C LYS A 4 -24.14 6.99 -7.12
N SER A 5 -23.28 6.11 -6.63
CA SER A 5 -22.06 6.42 -5.89
C SER A 5 -21.04 5.33 -6.18
N HIS A 6 -19.76 5.53 -5.85
CA HIS A 6 -18.74 4.50 -6.09
C HIS A 6 -19.07 3.17 -5.38
N ILE A 7 -19.75 3.26 -4.22
CA ILE A 7 -20.16 2.12 -3.40
C ILE A 7 -21.37 1.40 -4.04
N ASN A 8 -22.27 2.16 -4.65
CA ASN A 8 -23.57 1.67 -5.12
C ASN A 8 -23.67 1.53 -6.65
N ASP A 9 -22.57 1.70 -7.38
CA ASP A 9 -22.59 1.83 -8.84
C ASP A 9 -23.16 0.58 -9.53
N VAL A 10 -22.73 -0.60 -9.07
CA VAL A 10 -23.21 -1.90 -9.57
C VAL A 10 -24.72 -2.06 -9.33
N PHE A 11 -25.24 -1.62 -8.19
CA PHE A 11 -26.67 -1.69 -7.87
C PHE A 11 -27.50 -0.70 -8.68
N ALA A 12 -26.96 0.50 -8.95
CA ALA A 12 -27.63 1.49 -9.78
C ALA A 12 -27.68 1.06 -11.26
N ILE A 13 -26.65 0.35 -11.76
CA ILE A 13 -26.61 -0.20 -13.12
C ILE A 13 -27.56 -1.39 -13.28
N ALA A 14 -27.66 -2.25 -12.27
CA ALA A 14 -28.48 -3.46 -12.30
C ALA A 14 -29.94 -3.24 -11.85
N ASP A 15 -30.35 -1.99 -11.61
CA ASP A 15 -31.63 -1.61 -10.97
C ASP A 15 -31.94 -2.42 -9.69
N GLY A 16 -30.88 -2.78 -8.96
CA GLY A 16 -30.91 -3.61 -7.77
C GLY A 16 -31.36 -2.83 -6.55
N ASN A 17 -32.68 -2.71 -6.35
CA ASN A 17 -33.26 -1.98 -5.21
C ASN A 17 -33.51 -2.85 -3.96
N VAL A 18 -33.39 -4.18 -4.05
CA VAL A 18 -33.91 -5.13 -3.03
C VAL A 18 -32.80 -5.83 -2.21
N GLN A 19 -31.55 -5.85 -2.68
CA GLN A 19 -30.49 -6.65 -2.05
C GLN A 19 -29.96 -6.04 -0.74
N GLU A 20 -29.69 -6.90 0.26
CA GLU A 20 -29.07 -6.50 1.52
C GLU A 20 -27.62 -6.01 1.32
N ARG A 21 -27.24 -4.94 2.02
CA ARG A 21 -25.93 -4.29 1.86
C ARG A 21 -25.04 -4.57 3.06
N ASN A 22 -23.76 -4.80 2.80
CA ASN A 22 -22.75 -4.88 3.85
C ASN A 22 -22.40 -3.48 4.38
N ARG A 23 -21.89 -3.40 5.61
CA ARG A 23 -21.40 -2.14 6.20
C ARG A 23 -20.23 -1.62 5.39
N SER A 24 -20.32 -0.38 4.93
CA SER A 24 -19.18 0.31 4.31
C SER A 24 -18.10 0.55 5.36
N TYR A 25 -16.85 0.30 5.00
CA TYR A 25 -15.69 0.71 5.78
C TYR A 25 -14.80 1.58 4.90
N GLU A 26 -14.26 2.64 5.48
CA GLU A 26 -13.29 3.49 4.80
C GLU A 26 -11.90 2.87 4.94
N LEU A 27 -11.25 2.63 3.80
CA LEU A 27 -9.87 2.16 3.75
C LEU A 27 -8.99 3.25 3.15
N THR A 28 -8.12 3.83 3.99
CA THR A 28 -7.12 4.79 3.50
C THR A 28 -5.95 4.03 2.89
N GLN A 29 -5.98 3.78 1.59
CA GLN A 29 -4.84 3.23 0.87
C GLN A 29 -3.84 4.33 0.51
N THR A 30 -2.95 4.67 1.44
CA THR A 30 -1.80 5.53 1.12
C THR A 30 -0.78 4.75 0.29
N ARG A 31 -0.84 4.88 -1.04
CA ARG A 31 0.23 4.37 -1.92
C ARG A 31 1.45 5.28 -1.83
N ARG A 32 2.43 4.94 -1.00
CA ARG A 32 3.80 5.46 -1.14
C ARG A 32 4.47 4.84 -2.36
N ASN A 33 3.98 5.15 -3.55
CA ASN A 33 4.66 4.97 -4.85
C ASN A 33 3.68 5.44 -5.94
N ASN A 34 3.62 6.74 -6.21
CA ASN A 34 3.40 7.23 -7.59
C ASN A 34 4.65 6.96 -8.44
N ARG A 35 5.21 5.76 -8.36
CA ARG A 35 5.93 5.24 -9.51
C ARG A 35 4.81 4.85 -10.45
N SER A 36 4.56 5.67 -11.46
CA SER A 36 3.96 5.22 -12.72
C SER A 36 4.42 3.78 -12.95
N LEU A 37 3.51 2.87 -13.34
CA LEU A 37 3.83 1.48 -13.70
C LEU A 37 5.19 1.47 -14.40
N GLN A 38 6.23 1.10 -13.65
CA GLN A 38 7.58 1.59 -13.92
C GLN A 38 8.01 0.92 -15.23
N THR A 39 8.16 1.70 -16.29
CA THR A 39 8.40 1.15 -17.63
C THR A 39 9.75 0.42 -17.60
N ASN A 40 9.78 -0.86 -18.00
CA ASN A 40 11.04 -1.57 -18.26
C ASN A 40 11.73 -0.90 -19.45
N ARG A 41 12.64 0.05 -19.20
CA ARG A 41 13.37 0.79 -20.23
C ARG A 41 14.72 0.10 -20.52
N LYS A 42 15.05 -0.10 -21.80
CA LYS A 42 16.39 -0.51 -22.24
C LYS A 42 17.30 0.74 -22.30
N GLY A 43 18.58 0.62 -21.89
CA GLY A 43 19.58 1.70 -21.96
C GLY A 43 19.96 2.36 -20.62
N PHE A 44 20.67 3.49 -20.67
CA PHE A 44 21.25 4.22 -19.52
C PHE A 44 20.20 5.05 -18.74
N LYS A 45 19.12 4.42 -18.26
CA LYS A 45 18.09 5.06 -17.42
C LYS A 45 17.87 4.26 -16.13
N PRO A 46 17.45 4.89 -15.01
CA PRO A 46 17.31 4.21 -13.73
C PRO A 46 16.36 3.01 -13.82
N SER A 47 16.89 1.80 -13.53
CA SER A 47 16.17 0.55 -13.66
C SER A 47 15.28 0.25 -12.44
N ILE A 48 14.26 -0.59 -12.65
CA ILE A 48 13.48 -1.16 -11.54
C ILE A 48 14.41 -2.00 -10.69
N ARG A 49 14.35 -1.80 -9.37
CA ARG A 49 15.18 -2.58 -8.46
C ARG A 49 14.72 -4.04 -8.46
N ARG A 50 15.56 -4.93 -8.95
CA ARG A 50 15.25 -6.37 -9.12
C ARG A 50 15.27 -7.17 -7.81
N LYS A 51 15.96 -6.67 -6.77
CA LYS A 51 16.13 -7.35 -5.48
C LYS A 51 15.43 -6.59 -4.36
N ARG A 52 14.63 -7.32 -3.57
CA ARG A 52 14.01 -6.77 -2.35
C ARG A 52 15.08 -6.58 -1.28
N TYR A 53 14.87 -5.61 -0.38
CA TYR A 53 15.72 -5.50 0.81
C TYR A 53 15.35 -6.60 1.79
N ARG A 54 16.31 -6.93 2.67
CA ARG A 54 16.12 -7.95 3.71
C ARG A 54 14.99 -7.58 4.67
N LEU A 55 14.84 -6.29 4.98
CA LEU A 55 13.79 -5.76 5.85
C LEU A 55 12.79 -4.96 5.01
N GLN A 56 11.51 -5.27 5.16
CA GLN A 56 10.39 -4.62 4.50
C GLN A 56 9.59 -3.75 5.49
N PRO A 57 8.84 -2.76 5.00
CA PRO A 57 7.92 -2.00 5.84
C PRO A 57 6.97 -2.96 6.59
N ASN A 58 6.70 -2.62 7.85
CA ASN A 58 5.92 -3.36 8.84
C ASN A 58 6.58 -4.63 9.42
N ASP A 59 7.78 -5.00 8.99
CA ASP A 59 8.54 -6.06 9.66
C ASP A 59 8.81 -5.68 11.13
N LEU A 60 8.76 -6.67 12.02
CA LEU A 60 9.11 -6.52 13.42
C LEU A 60 10.60 -6.81 13.60
N VAL A 61 11.33 -5.89 14.23
CA VAL A 61 12.76 -6.04 14.48
C VAL A 61 13.09 -5.64 15.91
N GLU A 62 14.11 -6.27 16.48
CA GLU A 62 14.68 -5.88 17.76
C GLU A 62 15.82 -4.89 17.52
N HIS A 63 15.77 -3.73 18.18
CA HIS A 63 16.85 -2.76 18.16
C HIS A 63 17.06 -2.21 19.57
N LYS A 64 18.28 -2.33 20.10
CA LYS A 64 18.63 -1.91 21.47
C LYS A 64 17.68 -2.48 22.54
N ARG A 65 17.34 -3.77 22.43
CA ARG A 65 16.39 -4.49 23.32
C ARG A 65 14.95 -3.97 23.28
N LEU A 66 14.59 -3.18 22.27
CA LEU A 66 13.23 -2.72 22.04
C LEU A 66 12.70 -3.30 20.74
N PHE A 67 11.45 -3.78 20.76
CA PHE A 67 10.75 -4.21 19.56
C PHE A 67 10.20 -3.00 18.81
N CYS A 68 10.63 -2.85 17.56
CA CYS A 68 10.25 -1.75 16.68
C CYS A 68 9.65 -2.29 15.39
N LYS A 69 8.77 -1.50 14.78
CA LYS A 69 8.29 -1.76 13.42
C LYS A 69 9.15 -1.02 12.40
N VAL A 70 9.49 -1.68 11.30
CA VAL A 70 10.17 -1.04 10.18
C VAL A 70 9.20 -0.12 9.45
N LYS A 71 9.49 1.18 9.38
CA LYS A 71 8.71 2.15 8.57
C LYS A 71 9.13 2.15 7.11
N GLY A 72 10.40 1.86 6.84
CA GLY A 72 10.97 1.81 5.49
C GLY A 72 12.49 1.72 5.50
N ALA A 73 13.07 1.54 4.31
CA ALA A 73 14.50 1.41 4.09
C ALA A 73 15.04 2.50 3.14
N TYR A 74 16.22 3.03 3.45
CA TYR A 74 16.89 4.15 2.78
C TYR A 74 18.29 3.75 2.29
N ASN A 75 18.87 4.57 1.41
CA ASN A 75 20.20 4.39 0.84
C ASN A 75 20.49 2.95 0.41
N TYR A 76 19.73 2.46 -0.56
CA TYR A 76 19.90 1.10 -1.06
C TYR A 76 19.78 0.00 0.01
N GLY A 77 19.02 0.24 1.09
CA GLY A 77 18.81 -0.72 2.18
C GLY A 77 19.92 -0.68 3.24
N LYS A 78 20.86 0.25 3.14
CA LYS A 78 21.93 0.46 4.12
C LYS A 78 21.39 0.96 5.46
N TYR A 79 20.27 1.68 5.45
CA TYR A 79 19.61 2.17 6.65
C TYR A 79 18.13 1.78 6.66
N VAL A 80 17.59 1.50 7.84
CA VAL A 80 16.16 1.29 8.06
C VAL A 80 15.65 2.29 9.09
N ILE A 81 14.48 2.87 8.82
CA ILE A 81 13.79 3.72 9.78
C ILE A 81 12.89 2.83 10.61
N LEU A 82 13.10 2.89 11.92
CA LEU A 82 12.32 2.16 12.91
C LEU A 82 11.36 3.11 13.60
N VAL A 83 10.18 2.60 13.93
CA VAL A 83 9.20 3.30 14.75
C VAL A 83 8.93 2.42 15.97
N GLY A 84 8.99 3.04 17.15
CA GLY A 84 8.65 2.37 18.40
C GLY A 84 7.23 1.81 18.33
N LYS A 85 7.04 0.64 18.92
CA LYS A 85 5.71 0.04 19.00
C LYS A 85 4.94 0.79 20.09
N THR A 86 4.03 1.68 19.70
CA THR A 86 2.89 2.08 20.55
C THR A 86 1.96 0.90 20.73
#